data_AF-A0A7J3D6Q6-F1
#
_entry.id   AF-A0A7J3D6Q6-F1
#
_cell.length_a   1.000
_cell.length_b   1.000
_cell.length_c   1.000
_cell.angle_alpha   90.00
_cell.angle_beta   90.00
_cell.angle_gamma   90.00
#
_symmetry.space_group_name_H-M   'P 1'
#
loop_
_entity.id
_entity.type
_entity.pdbx_description
1 polymer ?
#
loop_
_entity_poly.entity_id
_entity_poly.type
_entity_poly.pdbx_seq_one_letter_code
_entity_poly.pdbx_strand_id
1 'polypeptide(L)'
;MNLPDIITLIHKGDYQSAITLLEKDVADKGKSPQEKVEYCKWLAECYKSIGDYKMSGDWYLEAVKHILAQQLDMKVKAKQGVPFCEKALEQYREGGDAIDVLEATKLKHKLIELSK
;
A
#
# COMPACT_ATOMS: atom_id res chain seq x y z
N MET A 1 19.29 7.91 -1.45
CA MET A 1 18.29 8.83 -2.02
C MET A 1 17.17 8.91 -0.99
N ASN A 2 16.67 10.11 -0.68
CA ASN A 2 15.66 10.28 0.36
C ASN A 2 14.25 10.39 -0.25
N LEU A 3 13.20 10.23 0.56
CA LEU A 3 11.80 10.31 0.10
C LEU A 3 11.49 11.61 -0.71
N PRO A 4 12.01 12.79 -0.35
CA PRO A 4 11.88 14.00 -1.18
C PRO A 4 12.36 13.87 -2.63
N ASP A 5 13.49 13.19 -2.86
CA ASP A 5 14.01 12.96 -4.21
C ASP A 5 13.05 12.07 -5.02
N ILE A 6 12.50 11.04 -4.38
CA ILE A 6 11.51 10.13 -4.99
C ILE A 6 10.24 10.90 -5.35
N ILE A 7 9.71 11.72 -4.44
CA ILE A 7 8.52 12.56 -4.70
C ILE A 7 8.78 13.51 -5.88
N THR A 8 10.01 14.01 -6.01
CA THR A 8 10.39 14.86 -7.16
C THR A 8 10.32 14.08 -8.48
N LEU A 9 10.73 12.81 -8.50
CA LEU A 9 10.57 11.93 -9.68
C LEU A 9 9.09 11.72 -10.03
N ILE A 10 8.27 11.45 -9.01
CA ILE A 10 6.80 11.28 -9.17
C ILE A 10 6.17 12.54 -9.76
N HIS A 11 6.52 13.73 -9.26
CA HIS A 11 6.00 14.99 -9.81
C HIS A 11 6.46 15.28 -11.24
N LYS A 12 7.61 14.73 -11.66
CA LYS A 12 8.10 14.80 -13.03
C LYS A 12 7.49 13.73 -13.94
N GLY A 13 6.65 12.84 -13.40
CA GLY A 13 6.08 11.71 -14.13
C GLY A 13 7.05 10.55 -14.36
N ASP A 14 8.23 10.56 -13.72
CA ASP A 14 9.18 9.46 -13.77
C ASP A 14 8.82 8.38 -12.74
N TYR A 15 7.66 7.74 -12.97
CA TYR A 15 7.11 6.72 -12.09
C TYR A 15 7.97 5.47 -12.04
N GLN A 16 8.63 5.10 -13.15
CA GLN A 16 9.44 3.88 -13.20
C GLN A 16 10.68 3.98 -12.30
N SER A 17 11.38 5.12 -12.34
CA SER A 17 12.50 5.37 -11.44
C SER A 17 12.04 5.47 -9.99
N ALA A 18 10.90 6.12 -9.74
CA ALA A 18 10.33 6.22 -8.40
C ALA A 18 9.96 4.84 -7.83
N ILE A 19 9.32 3.97 -8.61
CA ILE A 19 8.98 2.59 -8.23
C ILE A 19 10.25 1.83 -7.82
N THR A 20 11.27 1.82 -8.69
CA THR A 20 12.53 1.10 -8.43
C THR A 20 13.16 1.50 -7.10
N LEU A 21 13.14 2.79 -6.78
CA LEU A 21 13.69 3.31 -5.52
C LEU A 21 12.84 2.95 -4.31
N LEU A 22 11.51 3.08 -4.43
CA LEU A 22 10.58 2.76 -3.35
C LEU A 22 10.57 1.26 -3.02
N GLU A 23 10.62 0.37 -4.02
CA GLU A 23 10.68 -1.08 -3.79
C GLU A 23 11.94 -1.46 -3.00
N LYS A 24 13.07 -0.84 -3.34
CA LYS A 24 14.32 -0.99 -2.60
C LYS A 24 14.19 -0.53 -1.15
N ASP A 25 13.55 0.62 -0.92
CA ASP A 25 13.36 1.16 0.42
C ASP A 25 12.37 0.35 1.26
N VAL A 26 11.33 -0.25 0.66
CA VAL A 26 10.44 -1.19 1.37
C VAL A 26 11.18 -2.48 1.75
N ALA A 27 12.05 -2.98 0.88
CA ALA A 27 12.86 -4.18 1.15
C ALA A 27 13.93 -3.95 2.24
N ASP A 28 14.32 -2.70 2.50
CA ASP A 28 15.30 -2.37 3.53
C ASP A 28 14.80 -2.75 4.93
N LYS A 29 15.59 -3.54 5.66
CA LYS A 29 15.29 -4.01 7.02
C LYS A 29 15.49 -2.90 8.08
N GLY A 30 16.22 -1.84 7.76
CA GLY A 30 16.43 -0.69 8.63
C GLY A 30 15.22 0.26 8.72
N LYS A 31 14.24 0.11 7.83
CA LYS A 31 13.05 0.96 7.79
C LYS A 31 12.00 0.49 8.77
N SER A 32 11.46 1.44 9.54
CA SER A 32 10.36 1.17 10.46
C SER A 32 9.11 0.74 9.69
N PRO A 33 8.21 -0.06 10.30
CA PRO A 33 6.97 -0.43 9.65
C PRO A 33 6.14 0.79 9.22
N GLN A 34 6.19 1.90 9.96
CA GLN A 34 5.51 3.13 9.59
C GLN A 34 6.07 3.79 8.32
N GLU A 35 7.40 3.84 8.18
CA GLU A 35 8.02 4.32 6.92
C GLU A 35 7.62 3.44 5.74
N LYS A 36 7.60 2.11 5.93
CA LYS A 36 7.21 1.16 4.89
C LYS A 36 5.76 1.36 4.45
N VAL A 37 4.84 1.68 5.36
CA VAL A 37 3.46 2.02 5.01
C VAL A 37 3.40 3.21 4.04
N GLU A 38 4.16 4.27 4.31
CA GLU A 38 4.18 5.45 3.43
C GLU A 38 4.81 5.11 2.07
N TYR A 39 5.88 4.30 2.05
CA TYR A 39 6.49 3.86 0.79
C TYR A 39 5.57 2.97 -0.04
N CYS A 40 4.88 2.00 0.58
CA CYS A 40 3.88 1.18 -0.09
C CYS A 40 2.74 2.03 -0.68
N LYS A 41 2.31 3.08 0.02
CA LYS A 41 1.32 4.02 -0.49
C LYS A 41 1.84 4.74 -1.74
N TRP A 42 3.07 5.25 -1.73
CA TRP A 42 3.65 5.90 -2.91
C TRP A 42 3.83 4.92 -4.07
N LEU A 43 4.23 3.67 -3.80
CA LEU A 43 4.30 2.62 -4.82
C LEU A 43 2.93 2.39 -5.47
N ALA A 44 1.89 2.23 -4.65
CA ALA A 44 0.54 2.02 -5.15
C ALA A 44 0.09 3.16 -6.08
N GLU A 45 0.35 4.42 -5.69
CA GLU A 45 0.01 5.58 -6.53
C GLU A 45 0.85 5.64 -7.83
N CYS A 46 2.11 5.25 -7.79
CA CYS A 46 2.95 5.14 -8.99
C CYS A 46 2.43 4.07 -9.95
N TYR A 47 2.12 2.87 -9.45
CA TYR A 47 1.56 1.77 -10.27
C TYR A 47 0.21 2.16 -10.87
N LYS A 48 -0.65 2.85 -10.11
CA LYS A 48 -1.90 3.43 -10.63
C LYS A 48 -1.63 4.41 -11.77
N SER A 49 -0.62 5.27 -11.62
CA SER A 49 -0.28 6.30 -12.61
C SER A 49 0.23 5.73 -13.94
N ILE A 50 0.83 4.54 -13.92
CA ILE A 50 1.25 3.82 -15.13
C ILE A 50 0.18 2.83 -15.64
N GLY A 51 -1.01 2.79 -15.01
CA GLY A 51 -2.14 1.97 -15.42
C GLY A 51 -2.10 0.51 -14.93
N ASP A 52 -1.16 0.15 -14.04
CA ASP A 52 -1.10 -1.17 -13.43
C ASP A 52 -1.91 -1.18 -12.12
N TYR A 53 -3.23 -1.30 -12.27
CA TYR A 53 -4.16 -1.26 -11.15
C TYR A 53 -4.06 -2.48 -10.24
N LYS A 54 -3.69 -3.66 -10.79
CA LYS A 54 -3.49 -4.86 -9.96
C LYS A 54 -2.33 -4.64 -8.99
N MET A 55 -1.16 -4.24 -9.50
CA MET A 55 -0.01 -3.95 -8.65
C MET A 55 -0.29 -2.79 -7.68
N SER A 56 -1.05 -1.78 -8.12
CA SER A 56 -1.50 -0.71 -7.23
C SER A 56 -2.29 -1.25 -6.02
N GLY A 57 -3.24 -2.14 -6.26
CA GLY A 57 -4.01 -2.82 -5.21
C GLY A 57 -3.13 -3.66 -4.28
N ASP A 58 -2.19 -4.42 -4.84
CA ASP A 58 -1.28 -5.28 -4.09
C ASP A 58 -0.43 -4.47 -3.11
N TRP A 59 0.10 -3.32 -3.55
CA TRP A 59 0.88 -2.42 -2.70
C TRP A 59 0.05 -1.77 -1.60
N TYR A 60 -1.24 -1.49 -1.83
CA TYR A 60 -2.13 -1.07 -0.75
C TYR A 60 -2.34 -2.18 0.29
N LEU A 61 -2.48 -3.44 -0.12
CA LEU A 61 -2.56 -4.56 0.82
C LEU A 61 -1.24 -4.82 1.55
N GLU A 62 -0.10 -4.59 0.92
CA GLU A 62 1.21 -4.66 1.58
C GLU A 62 1.35 -3.60 2.67
N ALA A 63 0.85 -2.38 2.43
CA ALA A 63 0.77 -1.34 3.46
C ALA A 63 -0.03 -1.82 4.69
N VAL A 64 -1.13 -2.56 4.49
CA VAL A 64 -1.91 -3.16 5.60
C VAL A 64 -1.06 -4.14 6.40
N LYS A 65 -0.25 -4.98 5.75
CA LYS A 65 0.65 -5.92 6.46
C LYS A 65 1.64 -5.16 7.34
N HIS A 66 2.21 -4.07 6.85
CA HIS A 66 3.11 -3.23 7.64
C HIS A 66 2.41 -2.51 8.80
N ILE A 67 1.17 -2.06 8.63
CA ILE A 67 0.34 -1.52 9.73
C ILE A 67 0.15 -2.59 10.81
N LEU A 68 -0.22 -3.81 10.43
CA LEU A 68 -0.45 -4.91 11.37
C LEU A 68 0.82 -5.31 12.13
N ALA A 69 1.99 -5.14 11.52
CA ALA A 69 3.30 -5.39 12.12
C ALA A 69 3.79 -4.32 13.10
N GLN A 70 3.14 -3.15 13.19
CA GLN A 70 3.52 -2.09 14.14
C GLN A 70 3.38 -2.55 15.60
N GLN A 71 4.03 -1.89 16.57
CA GLN A 71 3.81 -2.15 17.99
C GLN A 71 2.70 -1.25 18.56
N LEU A 72 1.51 -1.38 17.99
CA LEU A 72 0.31 -0.65 18.39
C LEU A 72 -0.80 -1.61 18.81
N ASP A 73 -1.81 -1.05 19.50
CA ASP A 73 -3.04 -1.78 19.80
C ASP A 73 -3.73 -2.28 18.52
N MET A 74 -4.28 -3.49 18.58
CA MET A 74 -4.88 -4.15 17.41
C MET A 74 -6.06 -3.35 16.82
N LYS A 75 -6.86 -2.69 17.67
CA LYS A 75 -7.97 -1.85 17.23
C LYS A 75 -7.48 -0.64 16.46
N VAL A 76 -6.39 -0.03 16.91
CA VAL A 76 -5.75 1.12 16.22
C VAL A 76 -5.23 0.69 14.85
N LYS A 77 -4.49 -0.43 14.79
CA LYS A 77 -3.99 -0.99 13.53
C LYS A 77 -5.11 -1.32 12.56
N ALA A 78 -6.18 -1.94 13.07
CA ALA A 78 -7.33 -2.30 12.26
C ALA A 78 -8.00 -1.07 11.65
N LYS A 79 -8.24 -0.02 12.45
CA LYS A 79 -8.76 1.27 11.96
C LYS A 79 -7.87 1.91 10.91
N GLN A 80 -6.55 1.85 11.08
CA GLN A 80 -5.60 2.37 10.10
C GLN A 80 -5.57 1.56 8.81
N GLY A 81 -5.76 0.24 8.86
CA GLY A 81 -5.69 -0.65 7.70
C GLY A 81 -6.95 -0.64 6.80
N VAL A 82 -8.14 -0.37 7.36
CA VAL A 82 -9.40 -0.39 6.58
C VAL A 82 -9.36 0.52 5.34
N PRO A 83 -8.93 1.79 5.41
CA PRO A 83 -8.85 2.66 4.22
C PRO A 83 -7.93 2.12 3.12
N PHE A 84 -6.87 1.39 3.48
CA PHE A 84 -5.97 0.78 2.50
C PHE A 84 -6.63 -0.41 1.80
N CYS A 85 -7.41 -1.23 2.52
CA CYS A 85 -8.22 -2.27 1.88
C CYS A 85 -9.29 -1.68 0.94
N GLU A 86 -9.86 -0.53 1.30
CA GLU A 86 -10.83 0.18 0.44
C GLU A 86 -10.19 0.66 -0.86
N LYS A 87 -9.02 1.31 -0.75
CA LYS A 87 -8.24 1.70 -1.93
C LYS A 87 -7.83 0.49 -2.77
N ALA A 88 -7.39 -0.61 -2.17
CA ALA A 88 -7.06 -1.82 -2.91
C ALA A 88 -8.27 -2.35 -3.70
N LEU A 89 -9.45 -2.40 -3.09
CA LEU A 89 -10.70 -2.78 -3.76
C LEU A 89 -11.11 -1.84 -4.89
N GLU A 90 -10.78 -0.56 -4.81
CA GLU A 90 -10.97 0.37 -5.93
C GLU A 90 -10.05 0.01 -7.09
N GLN A 91 -8.77 -0.28 -6.82
CA GLN A 91 -7.83 -0.63 -7.89
C GLN A 91 -8.16 -1.99 -8.52
N TYR A 92 -8.53 -3.00 -7.72
CA TYR A 92 -8.88 -4.31 -8.25
C TYR A 92 -10.18 -4.30 -9.07
N ARG A 93 -11.08 -3.33 -8.86
CA ARG A 93 -12.22 -3.15 -9.76
C ARG A 93 -11.83 -2.68 -11.16
N GLU A 94 -10.74 -1.93 -11.26
CA GLU A 94 -10.23 -1.40 -12.53
C GLU A 94 -9.35 -2.41 -13.28
N GLY A 95 -8.54 -3.20 -12.57
CA GLY A 95 -7.61 -4.13 -13.25
C GLY A 95 -7.22 -5.39 -12.50
N GLY A 96 -7.88 -5.71 -11.37
CA GLY A 96 -7.68 -6.97 -10.64
C GLY A 96 -8.61 -8.08 -11.12
N ASP A 97 -8.44 -9.26 -10.55
CA ASP A 97 -9.32 -10.41 -10.77
C ASP A 97 -10.28 -10.66 -9.58
N ALA A 98 -11.18 -11.64 -9.75
CA ALA A 98 -12.18 -11.96 -8.74
C ALA A 98 -11.56 -12.48 -7.41
N ILE A 99 -10.37 -13.06 -7.47
CA ILE A 99 -9.65 -13.55 -6.29
C ILE A 99 -9.10 -12.35 -5.52
N ASP A 100 -8.46 -11.41 -6.21
CA ASP A 100 -7.94 -10.18 -5.61
C ASP A 100 -9.05 -9.41 -4.85
N VAL A 101 -10.21 -9.24 -5.50
CA VAL A 101 -11.39 -8.57 -4.91
C VAL A 101 -11.89 -9.34 -3.68
N LEU A 102 -11.96 -10.67 -3.76
CA LEU A 102 -12.43 -11.51 -2.66
C LEU A 102 -11.48 -11.44 -1.45
N GLU A 103 -10.18 -11.50 -1.66
CA GLU A 103 -9.17 -11.44 -0.60
C GLU A 103 -9.17 -10.08 0.10
N ALA A 104 -9.16 -8.98 -0.67
CA ALA A 104 -9.24 -7.63 -0.13
C ALA A 104 -10.56 -7.40 0.64
N THR A 105 -11.67 -7.96 0.15
CA THR A 105 -12.97 -7.89 0.82
C THR A 105 -12.95 -8.63 2.16
N LYS A 106 -12.43 -9.85 2.20
CA LYS A 106 -12.31 -10.64 3.43
C LYS A 106 -11.43 -9.94 4.46
N LEU A 107 -10.29 -9.41 4.03
CA LEU A 107 -9.39 -8.68 4.90
C LEU A 107 -10.06 -7.42 5.46
N LYS A 108 -10.73 -6.63 4.63
CA LYS A 108 -11.50 -5.45 5.06
C LYS A 108 -12.51 -5.81 6.16
N HIS A 109 -13.33 -6.84 5.94
CA HIS A 109 -14.33 -7.28 6.92
C HIS A 109 -13.70 -7.65 8.25
N LYS A 110 -12.61 -8.43 8.23
CA LYS A 110 -11.87 -8.81 9.44
C LYS A 110 -11.33 -7.58 10.18
N LEU A 111 -10.76 -6.60 9.48
CA LEU A 111 -10.29 -5.38 10.11
C LEU A 111 -11.44 -4.54 10.70
N ILE A 112 -12.59 -4.46 10.04
CA ILE A 112 -13.77 -3.78 10.58
C ILE A 112 -14.20 -4.44 11.90
N GLU A 113 -14.26 -5.76 11.97
CA GLU A 113 -14.59 -6.47 13.23
C GLU A 113 -13.60 -6.17 14.35
N LEU A 114 -12.29 -6.19 14.03
CA LEU A 114 -11.22 -5.88 14.99
C LEU A 114 -11.18 -4.40 15.40
N SER A 115 -11.85 -3.52 14.64
CA SER A 115 -11.90 -2.08 14.91
C SER A 115 -13.02 -1.63 15.85
N LYS A 116 -13.98 -2.54 16.15
CA LYS A 116 -15.15 -2.28 17.01
C LYS A 116 -14.74 -2.13 18.47
#